data_AF-A0A268A9B3-F1
#
_entry.id   AF-A0A268A9B3-F1
#
_cell.length_a   1.000
_cell.length_b   1.000
_cell.length_c   1.000
_cell.angle_alpha   90.00
_cell.angle_beta   90.00
_cell.angle_gamma   90.00
#
_symmetry.space_group_name_H-M   'P 1'
#
loop_
_entity.id
_entity.type
_entity.pdbx_description
1 polymer ?
#
loop_
_entity_poly.entity_id
_entity_poly.type
_entity_poly.pdbx_seq_one_letter_code
_entity_poly.pdbx_strand_id
1 'polypeptide(L)'
;MEPQQRDHQSNGQMRIMQWVWTLVLTGIPIVNIIMLIIWAADRANPRRNFAIATFIVMAAVIIIYFIFFIIFMIIGVSLIPDTDPTYSDTYYY
;
A
#
# COMPACT_ATOMS: atom_id res chain seq x y z
N MET A 1 -14.45 -21.38 -48.47
CA MET A 1 -13.44 -21.19 -47.41
C MET A 1 -13.69 -19.82 -46.82
N GLU A 2 -14.49 -19.73 -45.76
CA GLU A 2 -14.81 -18.45 -45.12
C GLU A 2 -13.91 -18.27 -43.89
N PRO A 3 -13.07 -17.22 -43.84
CA PRO A 3 -12.29 -16.90 -42.65
C PRO A 3 -13.05 -15.86 -41.81
N GLN A 4 -14.24 -16.20 -41.34
CA GLN A 4 -15.02 -15.35 -40.43
C GLN A 4 -15.59 -16.32 -39.37
N GLN A 5 -15.18 -16.35 -38.11
CA GLN A 5 -15.05 -15.27 -37.14
C GLN A 5 -14.09 -15.75 -36.03
N ARG A 6 -12.96 -15.06 -35.81
CA ARG A 6 -12.18 -15.15 -34.55
C ARG A 6 -12.38 -13.89 -33.70
N ASP A 7 -13.49 -13.21 -33.87
CA ASP A 7 -13.91 -12.20 -32.92
C ASP A 7 -14.56 -12.92 -31.74
N HIS A 8 -14.40 -12.39 -30.52
CA HIS A 8 -14.96 -12.87 -29.25
C HIS A 8 -14.11 -13.81 -28.36
N GLN A 9 -12.78 -13.91 -28.53
CA GLN A 9 -11.91 -14.34 -27.40
C GLN A 9 -11.64 -13.22 -26.36
N SER A 10 -12.37 -12.10 -26.44
CA SER A 10 -12.22 -10.94 -25.55
C SER A 10 -12.80 -11.12 -24.14
N ASN A 11 -13.32 -12.30 -23.80
CA ASN A 11 -13.95 -12.54 -22.49
C ASN A 11 -12.96 -12.89 -21.37
N GLY A 12 -11.68 -13.16 -21.68
CA GLY A 12 -10.68 -13.52 -20.68
C GLY A 12 -9.53 -12.51 -20.48
N GLN A 13 -9.32 -11.60 -21.43
CA GLN A 13 -8.14 -10.74 -21.45
C GLN A 13 -8.51 -9.28 -21.19
N MET A 14 -8.10 -8.75 -20.04
CA MET A 14 -8.37 -7.38 -19.65
C MET A 14 -7.73 -6.38 -20.63
N ARG A 15 -8.54 -5.41 -21.07
CA ARG A 15 -8.06 -4.24 -21.82
C ARG A 15 -7.16 -3.39 -20.95
N ILE A 16 -6.12 -2.80 -21.54
CA ILE A 16 -5.16 -1.90 -20.88
C ILE A 16 -5.85 -0.75 -20.14
N MET A 17 -6.94 -0.21 -20.69
CA MET A 17 -7.73 0.84 -20.05
C MET A 17 -8.30 0.43 -18.67
N GLN A 18 -8.65 -0.85 -18.48
CA GLN A 18 -9.15 -1.37 -17.21
C GLN A 18 -8.03 -1.47 -16.16
N TRP A 19 -6.80 -1.75 -16.61
CA TRP A 19 -5.60 -1.72 -15.75
C TRP A 19 -5.26 -0.30 -15.30
N VAL A 20 -5.38 0.69 -16.19
CA VAL A 20 -5.15 2.10 -15.82
C VAL A 20 -6.11 2.53 -14.69
N TRP A 21 -7.41 2.24 -14.81
CA TRP A 21 -8.37 2.53 -13.75
C TRP A 21 -8.06 1.78 -12.45
N THR A 22 -7.57 0.54 -12.55
CA THR A 22 -7.17 -0.26 -11.38
C THR A 22 -6.00 0.40 -10.67
N LEU A 23 -4.99 0.86 -11.41
CA LEU A 23 -3.84 1.57 -10.85
C LEU A 23 -4.24 2.90 -10.17
N VAL A 24 -5.13 3.67 -10.81
CA VAL A 24 -5.67 4.91 -10.24
C VAL A 24 -6.42 4.65 -8.93
N LEU A 25 -7.26 3.61 -8.88
CA LEU A 25 -7.96 3.23 -7.65
C LEU A 25 -7.00 2.74 -6.56
N THR A 26 -5.98 1.94 -6.91
CA THR A 26 -4.98 1.48 -5.94
C THR A 26 -4.10 2.61 -5.37
N GLY A 27 -4.00 3.73 -6.09
CA GLY A 27 -3.31 4.94 -5.61
C GLY A 27 -4.04 5.65 -4.47
N ILE A 28 -5.33 5.37 -4.26
CA ILE A 28 -6.12 5.92 -3.15
C ILE A 28 -6.13 4.89 -2.00
N PRO A 29 -5.47 5.15 -0.87
CA PRO A 29 -5.20 4.12 0.14
C PRO A 29 -6.46 3.47 0.74
N ILE A 30 -7.52 4.24 0.97
CA ILE A 30 -8.78 3.72 1.54
C ILE A 30 -9.58 2.93 0.49
N VAL A 31 -9.64 3.42 -0.75
CA VAL A 31 -10.39 2.80 -1.85
C VAL A 31 -9.75 1.48 -2.26
N ASN A 32 -8.41 1.41 -2.22
CA ASN A 32 -7.64 0.19 -2.45
C ASN A 32 -8.16 -0.95 -1.54
N ILE A 33 -8.25 -0.72 -0.23
CA ILE A 33 -8.71 -1.74 0.73
C ILE A 33 -10.13 -2.23 0.41
N ILE A 34 -11.07 -1.32 0.13
CA ILE A 34 -12.48 -1.66 -0.15
C ILE A 34 -12.59 -2.48 -1.45
N MET A 35 -11.89 -2.06 -2.51
CA MET A 35 -11.94 -2.78 -3.78
C MET A 35 -11.27 -4.16 -3.72
N LEU A 36 -10.22 -4.30 -2.91
CA LEU A 36 -9.57 -5.59 -2.66
C LEU A 36 -10.51 -6.58 -1.97
N ILE A 37 -11.32 -6.13 -1.00
CA ILE A 37 -12.31 -6.98 -0.32
C ILE A 37 -13.37 -7.46 -1.32
N ILE A 38 -13.88 -6.56 -2.16
CA ILE A 38 -14.90 -6.87 -3.18
C ILE A 38 -14.34 -7.87 -4.22
N TRP A 39 -13.11 -7.67 -4.68
CA TRP A 39 -12.45 -8.56 -5.64
C TRP A 39 -11.95 -9.88 -5.05
N ALA A 40 -11.66 -9.93 -3.75
CA ALA A 40 -11.32 -11.17 -3.05
C ALA A 40 -12.56 -12.04 -2.80
N ALA A 41 -13.72 -11.42 -2.54
CA ALA A 41 -14.99 -12.10 -2.31
C ALA A 41 -15.59 -12.70 -3.59
N ASP A 42 -15.34 -12.09 -4.75
CA ASP A 42 -15.87 -12.56 -6.03
C ASP A 42 -14.89 -13.54 -6.71
N ARG A 43 -15.27 -14.83 -6.75
CA ARG A 43 -14.45 -15.92 -7.34
C ARG A 43 -14.41 -15.90 -8.86
N ALA A 44 -15.35 -15.22 -9.53
CA ALA A 44 -15.40 -15.17 -10.99
C ALA A 44 -14.55 -14.02 -11.56
N ASN A 45 -14.01 -13.14 -10.72
CA ASN A 45 -13.27 -11.98 -11.18
C ASN A 45 -11.81 -12.33 -11.55
N PRO A 46 -11.35 -11.98 -12.76
CA PRO A 46 -9.96 -12.16 -13.15
C PRO A 46 -8.97 -11.28 -12.35
N ARG A 47 -9.49 -10.34 -11.54
CA ARG A 47 -8.71 -9.45 -10.65
C ARG A 47 -8.40 -10.06 -9.29
N ARG A 48 -8.90 -11.27 -8.99
CA ARG A 48 -8.74 -11.90 -7.68
C ARG A 48 -7.27 -12.10 -7.28
N ASN A 49 -6.43 -12.60 -8.19
CA ASN A 49 -5.01 -12.83 -7.90
C ASN A 49 -4.24 -11.52 -7.73
N PHE A 50 -4.57 -10.48 -8.51
CA PHE A 50 -4.02 -9.14 -8.30
C PHE A 50 -4.44 -8.60 -6.94
N ALA A 51 -5.71 -8.75 -6.56
CA ALA A 51 -6.18 -8.29 -5.27
C ALA A 51 -5.47 -8.98 -4.09
N ILE A 52 -5.30 -10.29 -4.16
CA ILE A 52 -4.57 -11.05 -3.13
C ILE A 52 -3.10 -10.61 -3.06
N ALA A 53 -2.43 -10.43 -4.20
CA ALA A 53 -1.04 -9.97 -4.23
C ALA A 53 -0.90 -8.55 -3.62
N THR A 54 -1.78 -7.63 -3.98
CA THR A 54 -1.76 -6.26 -3.44
C THR A 54 -2.02 -6.23 -1.94
N PHE A 55 -2.88 -7.12 -1.41
CA PHE A 55 -3.13 -7.23 0.03
C PHE A 55 -1.86 -7.65 0.79
N ILE A 56 -1.15 -8.65 0.27
CA ILE A 56 0.11 -9.13 0.84
C ILE A 56 1.20 -8.05 0.78
N VAL A 57 1.32 -7.37 -0.37
CA VAL A 57 2.28 -6.27 -0.54
C VAL A 57 1.96 -5.10 0.38
N MET A 58 0.68 -4.73 0.51
CA MET A 58 0.27 -3.63 1.39
C MET A 58 0.56 -3.97 2.86
N ALA A 59 0.28 -5.20 3.30
CA ALA A 59 0.64 -5.66 4.63
C ALA A 59 2.16 -5.60 4.87
N ALA A 60 2.97 -6.04 3.90
CA ALA A 60 4.42 -5.96 3.98
C ALA A 60 4.92 -4.51 4.05
N VAL A 61 4.37 -3.60 3.23
CA VAL A 61 4.71 -2.17 3.24
C VAL A 61 4.35 -1.53 4.58
N ILE A 62 3.20 -1.86 5.17
CA ILE A 62 2.80 -1.37 6.49
C ILE A 62 3.82 -1.81 7.55
N ILE A 63 4.20 -3.09 7.56
CA ILE A 63 5.19 -3.63 8.51
C ILE A 63 6.53 -2.90 8.36
N ILE A 64 7.00 -2.73 7.12
CA ILE A 64 8.24 -2.00 6.83
C ILE A 64 8.15 -0.55 7.32
N TYR A 65 7.02 0.14 7.06
CA TYR A 65 6.81 1.52 7.49
C TYR A 65 6.83 1.64 9.02
N PHE A 66 6.23 0.70 9.75
CA PHE A 66 6.28 0.66 11.21
C PHE A 66 7.71 0.48 11.74
N ILE A 67 8.50 -0.40 11.13
CA ILE A 67 9.91 -0.60 11.51
C ILE A 67 10.70 0.70 11.32
N PHE A 68 10.57 1.34 10.16
CA PHE A 68 11.24 2.62 9.91
C PHE A 68 10.75 3.71 10.86
N PHE A 69 9.45 3.80 11.11
CA PHE A 69 8.88 4.78 12.05
C PHE A 69 9.49 4.65 13.45
N ILE A 70 9.63 3.42 13.97
CA ILE A 70 10.26 3.18 15.28
C ILE A 70 11.74 3.60 15.25
N ILE A 71 12.48 3.25 14.20
CA ILE A 71 13.89 3.64 14.06
C ILE A 71 14.03 5.17 14.04
N PHE A 72 13.22 5.87 13.25
CA PHE A 72 13.24 7.33 13.19
C PHE A 72 12.83 7.98 14.51
N MET A 73 11.88 7.39 15.25
CA MET A 73 11.51 7.84 16.59
C MET A 73 12.67 7.72 17.57
N ILE A 74 13.35 6.57 17.62
CA ILE A 74 14.50 6.34 18.51
C ILE A 74 15.62 7.34 18.20
N ILE A 75 15.95 7.52 16.92
CA ILE A 75 16.94 8.51 16.49
C ILE A 75 16.49 9.91 16.88
N GLY A 76 15.25 10.29 16.60
CA GLY A 76 14.71 11.61 16.94
C GLY A 76 14.78 11.93 18.42
N VAL A 77 14.44 10.96 19.29
CA VAL A 77 14.55 11.10 20.74
C VAL A 77 16.01 11.19 21.19
N SER A 78 16.92 10.42 20.58
CA SER A 78 18.35 10.47 20.92
C SER A 78 19.04 11.79 20.54
N LEU A 79 18.44 12.55 19.63
CA LEU A 79 18.93 13.87 19.22
C LEU A 79 18.38 14.99 20.11
N ILE A 80 17.45 14.70 21.02
CA ILE A 80 17.03 15.65 22.05
C ILE A 80 18.19 15.75 23.05
N PRO A 81 18.88 16.91 23.15
CA PRO A 81 19.92 17.07 24.16
C PRO A 81 19.29 16.89 25.54
N ASP A 82 19.98 16.14 26.42
CA ASP A 82 19.55 15.97 27.80
C ASP A 82 19.41 17.36 28.44
N THR A 83 18.17 17.83 28.59
CA THR A 83 17.88 19.02 29.38
C THR A 83 18.00 18.59 30.83
N ASP A 84 19.23 18.57 31.34
CA ASP A 84 19.47 18.36 32.76
C ASP A 84 18.80 19.52 33.53
N PRO A 85 17.72 19.27 34.30
CA PRO A 85 17.05 20.32 35.07
C PRO A 85 17.91 20.82 36.23
N THR A 86 19.07 20.23 36.48
CA THR A 86 19.88 20.46 37.68
C THR A 86 20.94 21.56 37.52
N TYR A 87 20.93 22.32 36.43
CA TYR A 87 21.90 23.41 36.17
C TYR A 87 21.32 24.82 36.33
N SER A 88 20.24 25.02 37.10
CA SER A 88 19.69 26.37 37.33
C SER A 88 20.29 27.11 38.53
N ASP A 89 20.94 26.43 39.48
CA ASP A 89 21.14 27.01 40.83
C ASP A 89 22.61 27.13 41.29
N THR A 90 23.61 26.77 40.49
CA THR A 90 25.02 26.66 40.95
C THR A 90 25.99 27.76 40.50
N TYR A 91 25.52 28.84 39.87
CA TYR A 91 26.37 29.99 39.46
C TYR A 91 25.90 31.33 40.04
N TYR A 92 25.68 31.37 41.35
CA TYR A 92 25.53 32.61 42.12
C TYR A 92 26.58 32.68 43.24
N TYR A 93 27.85 32.86 42.89
CA TYR A 93 28.89 33.39 43.80
C TYR A 93 29.93 34.15 42.99
#